data_AF-A0A3Q0JBE2-F1
#
_entry.id   AF-A0A3Q0JBE2-F1
#
_cell.length_a   1.000
_cell.length_b   1.000
_cell.length_c   1.000
_cell.angle_alpha   90.00
_cell.angle_beta   90.00
_cell.angle_gamma   90.00
#
_symmetry.space_group_name_H-M   'P 1'
#
loop_
_entity.id
_entity.type
_entity.pdbx_description
1 polymer ?
#
loop_
_entity_poly.entity_id
_entity_poly.type
_entity_poly.pdbx_seq_one_letter_code
_entity_poly.pdbx_strand_id
1 'polypeptide(L)'
;MFVISTQQFEALLGAAFLSRPGLRLIDLGAGDGATTRKMAPFFERIYATEISRPMKWILDKSGYTVLDLAEWQSHKYDVIACLNLLDRCESPIQLLTEVKGALVPNGRVLIALSLPYAPYVESSK
;
A
#
# COMPACT_ATOMS: atom_id res chain seq x y z
N MET A 1 -14.73 -4.27 0.34
CA MET A 1 -14.62 -3.80 1.73
C MET A 1 -14.28 -2.32 1.71
N PHE A 2 -14.93 -1.48 2.50
CA PHE A 2 -14.55 -0.06 2.62
C PHE A 2 -13.40 0.06 3.62
N VAL A 3 -12.32 0.72 3.23
CA VAL A 3 -11.17 1.02 4.11
C VAL A 3 -11.04 2.52 4.31
N ILE A 4 -11.00 3.28 3.21
CA ILE A 4 -10.84 4.74 3.24
C ILE A 4 -11.44 5.39 1.98
N SER A 5 -11.97 6.60 2.12
CA SER A 5 -12.35 7.46 0.98
C SER A 5 -11.21 8.36 0.53
N THR A 6 -11.31 8.94 -0.67
CA THR A 6 -10.35 9.93 -1.17
C THR A 6 -10.25 11.14 -0.24
N GLN A 7 -11.37 11.62 0.31
CA GLN A 7 -11.39 12.75 1.24
C GLN A 7 -10.73 12.42 2.58
N GLN A 8 -10.96 11.21 3.10
CA GLN A 8 -10.31 10.76 4.34
C GLN A 8 -8.80 10.60 4.14
N PHE A 9 -8.38 10.06 2.99
CA PHE A 9 -6.97 9.95 2.64
C PHE A 9 -6.30 11.33 2.60
N GLU A 10 -6.93 12.31 1.94
CA GLU A 10 -6.45 13.68 1.89
C GLU A 10 -6.38 14.34 3.26
N ALA A 11 -7.39 14.14 4.12
CA ALA A 11 -7.40 14.69 5.47
C ALA A 11 -6.27 14.12 6.34
N LEU A 12 -5.97 12.82 6.22
CA LEU A 12 -4.90 12.17 6.98
C LEU A 12 -3.51 12.59 6.50
N LEU A 13 -3.30 12.65 5.19
CA LEU A 13 -1.99 12.98 4.62
C LEU A 13 -1.78 14.50 4.47
N GLY A 14 -2.83 15.30 4.57
CA GLY A 14 -2.78 16.76 4.46
C GLY A 14 -2.57 17.25 3.02
N ALA A 15 -3.42 18.18 2.60
CA ALA A 15 -3.41 18.74 1.25
C ALA A 15 -2.04 19.28 0.81
N ALA A 16 -1.31 19.96 1.70
CA ALA A 16 0.02 20.52 1.39
C ALA A 16 1.08 19.44 1.08
N PHE A 17 0.97 18.26 1.68
CA PHE A 17 1.87 17.16 1.37
C PHE A 17 1.50 16.55 0.01
N LEU A 18 0.19 16.32 -0.22
CA LEU A 18 -0.32 15.69 -1.44
C LEU A 18 -0.27 16.59 -2.68
N SER A 19 -0.16 17.91 -2.52
CA SER A 19 0.03 18.84 -3.62
C SER A 19 1.46 18.86 -4.18
N ARG A 20 2.40 18.13 -3.56
CA ARG A 20 3.78 18.02 -4.06
C ARG A 20 3.78 17.27 -5.40
N PRO A 21 4.55 17.71 -6.40
CA PRO A 21 4.65 16.99 -7.67
C PRO A 21 5.46 15.70 -7.50
N GLY A 22 5.24 14.73 -8.40
CA GLY A 22 6.08 13.53 -8.51
C GLY A 22 5.95 12.52 -7.37
N LEU A 23 4.89 12.59 -6.56
CA LEU A 23 4.72 11.66 -5.45
C LEU A 23 4.56 10.22 -5.94
N ARG A 24 5.18 9.31 -5.19
CA ARG A 24 5.16 7.87 -5.46
C ARG A 24 4.46 7.13 -4.32
N LEU A 25 3.45 6.34 -4.69
CA LEU A 25 2.71 5.46 -3.79
C LEU A 25 3.11 4.01 -4.04
N ILE A 26 3.28 3.23 -2.98
CA ILE A 26 3.12 1.77 -3.06
C ILE A 26 1.99 1.29 -2.15
N ASP A 27 1.11 0.46 -2.68
CA ASP A 27 0.06 -0.25 -1.94
C ASP A 27 0.47 -1.71 -1.74
N LEU A 28 0.77 -2.08 -0.49
CA LEU A 28 1.21 -3.42 -0.15
C LEU A 28 0.00 -4.32 0.11
N GLY A 29 -0.10 -5.44 -0.62
CA GLY A 29 -1.28 -6.31 -0.56
C GLY A 29 -2.52 -5.63 -1.11
N ALA A 30 -2.41 -5.03 -2.31
CA ALA A 30 -3.43 -4.14 -2.86
C ALA A 30 -4.75 -4.85 -3.24
N GLY A 31 -4.77 -6.18 -3.27
CA GLY A 31 -5.92 -6.96 -3.72
C GLY A 31 -6.34 -6.57 -5.14
N ASP A 32 -7.62 -6.26 -5.34
CA ASP A 32 -8.18 -5.85 -6.63
C ASP A 32 -7.91 -4.37 -6.99
N GLY A 33 -7.21 -3.63 -6.14
CA GLY A 33 -6.91 -2.20 -6.33
C GLY A 33 -8.07 -1.25 -6.06
N ALA A 34 -9.20 -1.72 -5.50
CA ALA A 34 -10.35 -0.86 -5.24
C ALA A 34 -10.02 0.31 -4.29
N THR A 35 -9.19 0.07 -3.27
CA THR A 35 -8.71 1.11 -2.35
C THR A 35 -7.60 1.94 -2.96
N THR A 36 -6.69 1.32 -3.73
CA THR A 36 -5.63 2.01 -4.49
C THR A 36 -6.22 3.11 -5.37
N ARG A 37 -7.35 2.84 -6.05
CA ARG A 37 -8.09 3.85 -6.86
C ARG A 37 -8.52 5.09 -6.09
N LYS A 38 -8.76 4.98 -4.78
CA LYS A 38 -9.14 6.13 -3.94
C LYS A 38 -7.96 7.05 -3.64
N MET A 39 -6.75 6.50 -3.62
CA MET A 39 -5.49 7.20 -3.38
C MET A 39 -4.85 7.70 -4.67
N ALA A 40 -5.08 6.99 -5.78
CA ALA A 40 -4.45 7.24 -7.09
C ALA A 40 -4.41 8.71 -7.57
N PRO A 41 -5.46 9.54 -7.39
CA PRO A 41 -5.44 10.92 -7.90
C PRO A 41 -4.31 11.82 -7.37
N PHE A 42 -3.63 11.44 -6.28
CA PHE A 42 -2.57 12.23 -5.65
C PHE A 42 -1.16 11.82 -6.04
N PHE A 43 -0.99 10.81 -6.91
CA PHE A 43 0.32 10.23 -7.20
C PHE A 43 0.59 10.18 -8.70
N GLU A 44 1.83 10.49 -9.07
CA GLU A 44 2.28 10.35 -10.46
C GLU A 44 2.66 8.90 -10.78
N ARG A 45 3.19 8.18 -9.79
CA ARG A 45 3.58 6.77 -9.93
C ARG A 45 2.96 5.94 -8.83
N ILE A 46 2.25 4.89 -9.23
CA ILE A 46 1.55 4.01 -8.33
C ILE A 46 2.08 2.60 -8.54
N TYR A 47 2.61 2.05 -7.47
CA TYR A 47 3.09 0.69 -7.37
C TYR A 47 2.12 -0.13 -6.53
N ALA A 48 2.04 -1.42 -6.80
CA ALA A 48 1.25 -2.34 -6.00
C ALA A 48 1.98 -3.67 -5.86
N THR A 49 1.79 -4.35 -4.72
CA THR A 49 2.18 -5.76 -4.58
C THR A 49 0.95 -6.60 -4.27
N GLU A 50 0.95 -7.83 -4.77
CA GLU A 50 -0.12 -8.80 -4.50
C GLU A 50 0.36 -10.24 -4.77
N ILE A 51 -0.09 -11.20 -3.96
CA ILE A 51 0.26 -12.62 -4.10
C ILE A 51 -0.61 -13.32 -5.15
N SER A 52 -1.87 -12.92 -5.25
CA SER A 52 -2.86 -13.57 -6.12
C SER A 52 -2.65 -13.19 -7.58
N ARG A 53 -2.39 -14.19 -8.46
CA ARG A 53 -2.19 -13.96 -9.91
C ARG A 53 -3.37 -13.23 -10.58
N PRO A 54 -4.65 -13.61 -10.35
CA PRO A 54 -5.77 -12.85 -10.88
C PRO A 54 -5.79 -11.38 -10.43
N MET A 55 -5.44 -11.11 -9.17
CA MET A 55 -5.42 -9.75 -8.64
C MET A 55 -4.27 -8.92 -9.23
N LYS A 56 -3.07 -9.51 -9.38
CA LYS A 56 -1.97 -8.90 -10.13
C LYS A 56 -2.39 -8.48 -11.53
N TRP A 57 -3.15 -9.33 -12.23
CA TRP A 57 -3.67 -9.00 -13.56
C TRP A 57 -4.67 -7.82 -13.53
N ILE A 58 -5.56 -7.74 -12.53
CA ILE A 58 -6.49 -6.62 -12.37
C ILE A 58 -5.74 -5.30 -12.09
N LEU A 59 -4.70 -5.35 -11.25
CA LEU A 59 -3.87 -4.19 -10.92
C LEU A 59 -3.11 -3.67 -12.15
N ASP A 60 -2.50 -4.58 -12.91
CA ASP A 60 -1.82 -4.25 -14.18
C ASP A 60 -2.79 -3.62 -15.19
N LYS A 61 -3.98 -4.20 -15.36
CA LYS A 61 -5.04 -3.63 -16.22
C LYS A 61 -5.57 -2.28 -15.73
N SER A 62 -5.38 -1.95 -14.46
CA SER A 62 -5.74 -0.65 -13.89
C SER A 62 -4.65 0.42 -14.08
N GLY A 63 -3.53 0.07 -14.73
CA GLY A 63 -2.43 0.98 -15.04
C GLY A 63 -1.41 1.15 -13.90
N TYR A 64 -1.42 0.26 -12.91
CA TYR A 64 -0.46 0.27 -11.81
C TYR A 64 0.78 -0.55 -12.15
N THR A 65 1.94 -0.14 -11.64
CA THR A 65 3.16 -0.96 -11.74
C THR A 65 3.13 -2.04 -10.66
N VAL A 66 2.86 -3.28 -11.07
CA VAL A 66 2.84 -4.42 -10.14
C VAL A 66 4.26 -4.92 -9.91
N LEU A 67 4.72 -4.85 -8.66
CA LEU A 67 6.05 -5.31 -8.25
C LEU A 67 5.95 -6.68 -7.55
N ASP A 68 7.01 -7.47 -7.66
CA ASP A 68 7.14 -8.69 -6.89
C ASP A 68 7.50 -8.39 -5.42
N LEU A 69 7.11 -9.30 -4.52
CA LEU A 69 7.30 -9.15 -3.07
C LEU A 69 8.77 -9.05 -2.65
N ALA A 70 9.68 -9.54 -3.47
CA ALA A 70 11.12 -9.49 -3.23
C ALA A 70 11.78 -8.20 -3.73
N GLU A 71 11.07 -7.38 -4.50
CA GLU A 71 11.66 -6.25 -5.23
C GLU A 71 11.21 -4.89 -4.72
N TRP A 72 10.03 -4.79 -4.11
CA TRP A 72 9.46 -3.49 -3.74
C TRP A 72 10.35 -2.69 -2.76
N GLN A 73 11.08 -3.36 -1.88
CA GLN A 73 11.97 -2.71 -0.90
C GLN A 73 13.17 -2.00 -1.57
N SER A 74 13.49 -2.34 -2.82
CA SER A 74 14.61 -1.74 -3.57
C SER A 74 14.31 -0.31 -4.07
N HIS A 75 13.05 0.09 -4.06
CA HIS A 75 12.60 1.42 -4.45
C HIS A 75 12.43 2.36 -3.25
N LYS A 76 12.16 3.64 -3.53
CA LYS A 76 11.79 4.63 -2.52
C LYS A 76 10.42 5.23 -2.79
N TYR A 77 9.64 5.41 -1.74
CA TYR A 77 8.26 5.87 -1.85
C TYR A 77 8.00 7.07 -0.94
N ASP A 78 7.13 7.98 -1.41
CA ASP A 78 6.64 9.10 -0.62
C ASP A 78 5.51 8.64 0.32
N VAL A 79 4.72 7.67 -0.14
CA VAL A 79 3.66 7.03 0.66
C VAL A 79 3.72 5.52 0.51
N ILE A 80 3.65 4.82 1.64
CA ILE A 80 3.50 3.36 1.68
C ILE A 80 2.17 3.05 2.37
N ALA A 81 1.29 2.30 1.71
CA ALA A 81 0.02 1.86 2.28
C ALA A 81 0.10 0.38 2.68
N CYS A 82 -0.35 0.08 3.90
CA CYS A 82 -0.47 -1.26 4.46
C CYS A 82 -1.89 -1.42 5.01
N LEU A 83 -2.84 -1.75 4.13
CA LEU A 83 -4.27 -1.66 4.42
C LEU A 83 -4.87 -3.04 4.69
N ASN A 84 -5.12 -3.37 5.96
CA ASN A 84 -5.55 -4.72 6.39
C ASN A 84 -4.60 -5.82 5.88
N LEU A 85 -3.30 -5.53 5.98
CA LEU A 85 -2.21 -6.42 5.58
C LEU A 85 -1.53 -7.07 6.80
N LEU A 86 -1.28 -6.29 7.86
CA LEU A 86 -0.46 -6.77 8.99
C LEU A 86 -1.12 -7.92 9.75
N ASP A 87 -2.45 -7.97 9.75
CA ASP A 87 -3.25 -9.06 10.29
C ASP A 87 -3.15 -10.37 9.48
N ARG A 88 -2.57 -10.34 8.26
CA ARG A 88 -2.34 -11.51 7.41
C ARG A 88 -0.88 -11.74 7.06
N CYS A 89 0.03 -11.05 7.75
CA CYS A 89 1.47 -11.11 7.51
C CYS A 89 2.13 -12.07 8.50
N GLU A 90 3.01 -12.94 8.02
CA GLU A 90 3.80 -13.86 8.85
C GLU A 90 4.79 -13.11 9.77
N SER A 91 5.44 -12.08 9.22
CA SER A 91 6.48 -11.32 9.91
C SER A 91 6.17 -9.82 9.91
N PRO A 92 5.12 -9.35 10.60
CA PRO A 92 4.66 -7.95 10.51
C PRO A 92 5.71 -6.95 11.01
N ILE A 93 6.53 -7.30 12.00
CA ILE A 93 7.61 -6.44 12.51
C ILE A 93 8.74 -6.29 11.49
N GLN A 94 9.08 -7.36 10.77
CA GLN A 94 10.05 -7.31 9.69
C GLN A 94 9.52 -6.45 8.55
N LEU A 95 8.26 -6.64 8.15
CA LEU A 95 7.61 -5.82 7.14
C LEU A 95 7.65 -4.33 7.52
N LEU A 96 7.34 -3.96 8.77
CA LEU A 96 7.43 -2.56 9.22
C LEU A 96 8.87 -2.00 9.17
N THR A 97 9.87 -2.85 9.39
CA THR A 97 11.29 -2.47 9.25
C THR A 97 11.63 -2.20 7.78
N GLU A 98 11.17 -3.05 6.87
CA GLU A 98 11.33 -2.87 5.43
C GLU A 98 10.59 -1.62 4.92
N VAL A 99 9.36 -1.39 5.39
CA VAL A 99 8.57 -0.18 5.10
C VAL A 99 9.35 1.07 5.50
N LYS A 100 9.91 1.09 6.71
CA LYS A 100 10.74 2.21 7.16
C LYS A 100 11.97 2.41 6.26
N GLY A 101 12.59 1.30 5.82
CA GLY A 101 13.73 1.32 4.92
C GLY A 101 13.39 1.88 3.52
N ALA A 102 12.23 1.54 2.98
CA ALA A 102 11.78 1.96 1.65
C ALA A 102 11.16 3.38 1.60
N LEU A 103 10.95 4.01 2.76
CA LEU A 103 10.38 5.35 2.84
C LEU A 103 11.42 6.44 2.54
N VAL A 104 11.03 7.48 1.80
CA VAL A 104 11.85 8.70 1.68
C VAL A 104 11.87 9.49 3.00
N PRO A 105 12.85 10.39 3.21
CA PRO A 105 12.78 11.35 4.30
C PRO A 105 11.45 12.14 4.25
N ASN A 106 10.77 12.23 5.40
CA ASN A 106 9.44 12.84 5.54
C ASN A 106 8.31 12.17 4.72
N GLY A 107 8.52 10.94 4.25
CA GLY A 107 7.44 10.13 3.69
C GLY A 107 6.42 9.73 4.76
N ARG A 108 5.28 9.20 4.33
CA ARG A 108 4.19 8.79 5.21
C ARG A 108 3.85 7.32 5.03
N VAL A 109 3.45 6.67 6.12
CA VAL A 109 2.90 5.31 6.08
C VAL A 109 1.44 5.40 6.47
N LEU A 110 0.56 4.79 5.68
CA LEU A 110 -0.85 4.62 6.02
C LEU A 110 -1.09 3.16 6.40
N ILE A 111 -1.48 2.92 7.63
CA ILE A 111 -1.78 1.58 8.15
C ILE A 111 -3.27 1.51 8.48
N ALA A 112 -3.94 0.46 8.01
CA ALA A 112 -5.29 0.10 8.45
C ALA A 112 -5.28 -1.31 9.04
N LEU A 113 -6.01 -1.49 10.14
CA LEU A 113 -6.13 -2.75 10.88
C LEU A 113 -7.58 -2.97 11.25
N SER A 114 -8.02 -4.23 11.23
CA SER A 114 -9.30 -4.62 11.82
C SER A 114 -9.15 -4.81 13.33
N LEU A 115 -10.10 -4.27 14.09
CA LEU A 115 -10.14 -4.35 15.55
C LEU A 115 -11.39 -5.13 16.01
N PRO A 116 -11.28 -5.98 17.05
CA PRO A 116 -10.06 -6.30 17.79
C PRO A 116 -9.03 -7.03 16.92
N TYR A 117 -7.75 -6.77 17.17
CA TYR A 117 -6.67 -7.31 16.35
C TYR A 117 -6.50 -8.80 16.61
N ALA A 118 -6.78 -9.61 15.59
CA ALA A 118 -6.69 -11.08 15.63
C ALA A 118 -5.98 -11.57 14.36
N PRO A 119 -4.62 -11.54 14.33
CA PRO A 119 -3.87 -11.87 13.14
C PRO A 119 -3.99 -13.35 12.80
N TYR A 120 -4.09 -13.65 11.52
CA TYR A 120 -4.14 -14.99 10.96
C TYR A 120 -3.47 -15.03 9.60
N VAL A 121 -2.53 -15.97 9.43
CA VAL A 121 -1.83 -16.18 8.17
C VAL A 121 -2.44 -17.39 7.48
N GLU A 122 -2.94 -17.20 6.26
CA GLU A 122 -3.36 -18.32 5.42
C GLU A 122 -2.13 -19.11 4.97
N SER A 123 -1.93 -20.29 5.55
CA SER A 123 -0.93 -21.25 5.07
C SER A 123 -1.53 -22.09 3.94
N SER A 124 -1.04 -21.89 2.72
CA SER A 124 -1.30 -22.80 1.59
C SER A 124 -0.71 -24.17 1.92
N LYS A 125 -1.55 -25.20 2.02
CA LYS A 125 -1.10 -26.60 1.95
C LYS A 125 -0.65 -26.94 0.54
#